data_AF-A0A673FRM9-F1
#
_entry.id   AF-A0A673FRM9-F1
#
_cell.length_a   1.000
_cell.length_b   1.000
_cell.length_c   1.000
_cell.angle_alpha   90.00
_cell.angle_beta   90.00
_cell.angle_gamma   90.00
#
_symmetry.space_group_name_H-M   'P 1'
#
loop_
_entity.id
_entity.type
_entity.pdbx_description
1 polymer ?
#
loop_
_entity_poly.entity_id
_entity_poly.type
_entity_poly.pdbx_seq_one_letter_code
_entity_poly.pdbx_strand_id
1 'polypeptide(L)' 'LSFLTIFIHLFSSAPLHWFAIKCPVGSHYEPCGSACPASCQDPGSEGTCFEPCVEGCVCDPGFVLSGDKCVPFSECTYST' A
#
# COMPACT_ATOMS: atom_id res chain seq x y z
N LEU A 1 25.63 -10.43 36.97
CA LEU A 1 24.84 -11.14 35.93
C LEU A 1 23.36 -10.70 35.87
N SER A 2 22.84 -9.86 36.78
CA SER A 2 21.41 -9.52 36.82
C SER A 2 21.00 -8.20 36.13
N PHE A 3 21.96 -7.42 35.62
CA PHE A 3 21.68 -6.16 34.91
C PHE A 3 21.72 -6.30 33.38
N LEU A 4 22.51 -7.25 32.84
CA LEU A 4 22.58 -7.50 31.39
C LEU A 4 21.29 -8.12 30.84
N THR A 5 20.62 -8.97 31.62
CA THR A 5 19.36 -9.62 31.23
C THR A 5 18.20 -8.62 31.12
N ILE A 6 18.14 -7.62 32.01
CA ILE A 6 17.09 -6.58 32.00
C ILE A 6 17.16 -5.73 30.72
N PHE A 7 18.37 -5.40 30.24
CA PHE A 7 18.55 -4.69 28.97
C PHE A 7 18.08 -5.53 27.78
N ILE A 8 18.38 -6.82 27.73
CA ILE A 8 17.94 -7.70 26.64
C ILE A 8 16.40 -7.80 26.60
N HIS A 9 15.73 -7.85 27.75
CA HIS A 9 14.27 -7.92 27.82
C HIS A 9 13.57 -6.61 27.40
N LEU A 10 14.18 -5.44 27.60
CA LEU A 10 13.65 -4.15 27.14
C LEU A 10 13.80 -3.93 25.62
N PHE A 11 14.86 -4.46 25.01
CA PHE A 11 15.06 -4.41 23.55
C PHE A 11 14.29 -5.51 22.80
N SER A 12 14.01 -6.64 23.45
CA SER A 12 13.30 -7.77 22.84
C SER A 12 11.77 -7.68 22.93
N SER A 13 11.22 -6.68 23.63
CA SER A 13 9.77 -6.44 23.73
C SER A 13 9.26 -5.33 22.82
N ALA A 14 10.09 -4.79 21.92
CA ALA A 14 9.58 -4.00 20.81
C ALA A 14 8.83 -4.97 19.87
N PRO A 15 7.51 -4.86 19.69
CA PRO A 15 6.80 -5.70 18.75
C PRO A 15 7.45 -5.54 17.37
N LEU A 16 7.62 -6.65 16.64
CA LEU A 16 8.18 -6.71 15.29
C LEU A 16 7.30 -6.01 14.22
N HIS A 17 6.65 -4.89 14.56
CA HIS A 17 5.83 -4.08 13.66
C HIS A 17 6.61 -2.89 13.07
N TRP A 18 7.94 -2.89 13.14
CA TRP A 18 8.79 -1.79 12.66
C TRP A 18 8.97 -1.73 11.13
N PHE A 19 8.56 -2.76 10.38
CA PHE A 19 8.54 -2.62 8.92
C PHE A 19 7.36 -1.73 8.53
N ALA A 20 7.58 -0.42 8.56
CA ALA A 20 6.67 0.52 7.91
C ALA A 20 6.53 0.08 6.45
N ILE A 21 5.31 -0.30 6.05
CA ILE A 21 5.03 -0.65 4.66
C ILE A 21 5.38 0.57 3.81
N LYS A 22 6.39 0.41 2.96
CA LYS A 22 6.82 1.45 2.03
C LYS A 22 6.00 1.34 0.76
N CYS A 23 5.22 2.37 0.48
CA CYS A 23 4.47 2.45 -0.76
C CYS A 23 5.28 3.17 -1.86
N PRO A 24 5.08 2.80 -3.14
CA PRO A 24 5.69 3.50 -4.25
C PRO A 24 5.23 4.97 -4.34
N VAL A 25 5.94 5.79 -5.12
CA VAL A 25 5.57 7.19 -5.34
C VAL A 25 4.16 7.27 -5.96
N GLY A 26 3.34 8.21 -5.47
CA GLY A 26 1.95 8.37 -5.90
C GLY A 26 0.98 7.36 -5.26
N SER A 27 1.37 6.77 -4.13
CA SER A 27 0.51 5.90 -3.34
C SER A 27 0.78 6.05 -1.84
N HIS A 28 -0.22 5.67 -1.03
CA HIS A 28 -0.13 5.67 0.41
C HIS A 28 -0.58 4.33 0.98
N TYR A 29 -0.10 4.02 2.19
CA TYR A 29 -0.52 2.82 2.89
C TYR A 29 -1.92 3.03 3.47
N GLU A 30 -2.79 2.04 3.28
CA GLU A 30 -4.11 2.00 3.87
C GLU A 30 -4.38 0.61 4.45
N PRO A 31 -4.86 0.51 5.71
CA PRO A 31 -5.19 -0.77 6.33
C PRO A 31 -6.43 -1.45 5.69
N CYS A 32 -7.21 -0.72 4.89
CA CYS A 32 -8.43 -1.18 4.25
C CYS A 32 -8.65 -0.37 2.96
N GLY A 33 -7.89 -0.69 1.92
CA GLY A 33 -8.02 -0.12 0.58
C GLY A 33 -8.88 -0.97 -0.35
N SER A 34 -9.22 -0.44 -1.52
CA SER A 34 -9.97 -1.18 -2.55
C SER A 34 -9.22 -2.44 -2.99
N ALA A 35 -9.93 -3.57 -3.05
CA ALA A 35 -9.41 -4.81 -3.64
C ALA A 35 -9.35 -4.76 -5.19
N CYS A 36 -10.02 -3.78 -5.80
CA CYS A 36 -10.03 -3.55 -7.25
C CYS A 36 -9.54 -2.12 -7.55
N PRO A 37 -8.25 -1.82 -7.34
CA PRO A 37 -7.72 -0.46 -7.54
C PRO A 37 -7.92 0.00 -8.99
N ALA A 38 -8.22 1.28 -9.17
CA ALA A 38 -8.37 1.87 -10.50
C ALA A 38 -7.08 1.71 -11.31
N SER A 39 -7.19 1.32 -12.58
CA SER A 39 -6.03 1.08 -13.46
C SER A 39 -6.15 1.85 -14.78
N CYS A 40 -5.06 1.97 -15.53
CA CYS A 40 -5.11 2.56 -16.87
C CYS A 40 -6.07 1.83 -17.82
N GLN A 41 -6.24 0.51 -17.66
CA GLN A 41 -7.17 -0.30 -18.46
C GLN A 41 -8.62 -0.18 -17.99
N ASP A 42 -8.82 -0.06 -16.67
CA ASP A 42 -10.14 0.07 -16.06
C ASP A 42 -10.12 1.13 -14.95
N PRO A 43 -10.37 2.42 -15.29
CA PRO A 43 -10.34 3.51 -14.33
C PRO A 43 -11.56 3.51 -13.40
N GLY A 44 -12.61 2.74 -13.74
CA GLY A 44 -13.88 2.70 -13.01
C GLY A 44 -14.02 1.51 -12.06
N SER A 45 -13.01 0.64 -11.98
CA SER A 45 -13.08 -0.63 -11.25
C SER A 45 -13.43 -0.47 -9.76
N GLU A 46 -13.04 0.63 -9.13
CA GLU A 46 -13.30 0.87 -7.71
C GLU A 46 -14.80 1.06 -7.42
N GLY A 47 -15.55 1.65 -8.36
CA GLY A 47 -16.98 1.92 -8.17
C GLY A 47 -17.87 0.69 -8.30
N THR A 48 -17.36 -0.40 -8.88
CA THR A 48 -18.10 -1.65 -9.15
C THR A 48 -17.53 -2.85 -8.40
N CYS A 49 -16.53 -2.63 -7.54
CA CYS A 49 -15.91 -3.67 -6.73
C CYS A 49 -16.73 -3.92 -5.45
N PHE A 50 -17.19 -5.15 -5.27
CA PHE A 50 -17.91 -5.58 -4.06
C PHE A 50 -17.06 -6.49 -3.16
N GLU A 51 -15.78 -6.65 -3.50
CA GLU A 51 -14.86 -7.46 -2.70
C GLU A 51 -14.52 -6.76 -1.38
N PRO A 52 -14.25 -7.54 -0.31
CA PRO A 52 -13.77 -6.99 0.95
C PRO A 52 -12.52 -6.13 0.73
N CYS A 53 -12.40 -5.03 1.47
CA CYS A 53 -11.18 -4.22 1.41
C CYS A 53 -9.96 -5.03 1.86
N VAL A 54 -8.79 -4.64 1.35
CA VAL A 54 -7.51 -5.30 1.64
C VAL A 54 -6.51 -4.29 2.18
N GLU A 55 -5.66 -4.75 3.09
CA GLU A 55 -4.51 -3.98 3.58
C GLU A 55 -3.46 -3.88 2.47
N GLY A 56 -2.97 -2.66 2.18
CA GLY A 56 -1.98 -2.47 1.13
C GLY A 56 -1.67 -1.02 0.79
N CYS A 57 -1.01 -0.81 -0.34
CA CYS A 57 -0.75 0.52 -0.90
C CYS A 57 -1.82 0.88 -1.92
N VAL A 58 -2.45 2.03 -1.75
CA VAL A 58 -3.52 2.57 -2.60
C VAL A 58 -2.99 3.78 -3.36
N CYS A 59 -3.30 3.88 -4.66
CA CYS A 59 -2.89 5.04 -5.46
C CYS A 59 -3.55 6.32 -4.94
N ASP A 60 -2.80 7.41 -4.94
CA ASP A 60 -3.31 8.72 -4.53
C ASP A 60 -4.34 9.26 -5.54
N PRO A 61 -5.23 10.19 -5.14
CA PRO A 61 -6.19 10.79 -6.05
C PRO A 61 -5.54 11.37 -7.32
N GLY A 62 -6.06 11.00 -8.49
CA GLY A 62 -5.51 11.39 -9.79
C GLY A 62 -4.43 10.45 -10.35
N PHE A 63 -4.00 9.46 -9.57
CA PHE A 63 -3.14 8.37 -10.00
C PHE A 63 -3.95 7.09 -10.21
N VAL A 64 -3.48 6.25 -11.11
CA VAL A 64 -4.04 4.92 -11.39
C VAL A 64 -2.93 3.89 -11.50
N LEU A 65 -3.28 2.63 -11.26
CA LEU A 65 -2.36 1.51 -11.36
C LEU A 65 -1.97 1.24 -12.82
N SER A 66 -0.66 1.17 -13.07
CA SER A 66 -0.07 0.69 -14.31
C SER A 66 1.04 -0.30 -13.97
N GLY A 67 0.73 -1.60 -14.06
CA GLY A 67 1.59 -2.66 -13.55
C GLY A 67 1.68 -2.63 -12.02
N ASP A 68 2.87 -2.37 -11.49
CA ASP A 68 3.20 -2.29 -10.07
C ASP A 68 3.36 -0.84 -9.55
N LYS A 69 3.00 0.15 -10.36
CA LYS A 69 3.20 1.58 -10.07
C LYS A 69 1.92 2.37 -10.19
N CYS A 70 1.82 3.42 -9.39
CA CYS A 70 0.81 4.46 -9.55
C CYS A 70 1.37 5.55 -10.44
N VAL A 71 0.69 5.83 -11.55
CA VAL A 71 1.05 6.87 -12.51
C VAL A 71 -0.11 7.86 -12.65
N PRO A 72 0.13 9.15 -12.96
CA PRO A 72 -0.94 10.07 -13.30
C PRO A 72 -1.78 9.51 -14.44
N PHE A 73 -3.11 9.65 -14.38
CA PHE A 73 -4.00 9.14 -15.43
C PHE A 73 -3.65 9.66 -16.84
N SER A 74 -3.10 10.87 -16.94
CA SER A 74 -2.60 11.48 -18.18
C SER A 74 -1.41 10.74 -18.81
N GLU A 75 -0.69 9.93 -18.05
CA GLU A 75 0.45 9.14 -18.52
C GLU A 75 0.06 7.73 -18.98
N CYS A 76 -1.23 7.36 -18.88
CA CYS A 76 -1.72 6.11 -19.44
C CYS A 76 -1.54 6.11 -20.96
N THR A 77 -0.59 5.28 -21.43
CA THR A 77 -0.35 5.08 -22.86
C THR A 77 -1.31 4.01 -23.36
N TYR A 78 -2.35 4.41 -24.09
CA TYR A 78 -3.24 3.46 -24.77
C TYR A 78 -2.52 2.91 -25.99
N SER A 79 -2.01 1.67 -25.91
CA SER A 79 -1.65 0.93 -27.12
C SER A 79 -2.94 0.62 -27.88
N THR A 80 -3.22 1.41 -28.91
CA THR A 80 -4.25 1.10 -29.92
C THR A 80 -3.85 -0.11 -30.73
#